data_AF-A0A847G8H2-F1
#
_entry.id   AF-A0A847G8H2-F1
#
_cell.length_a   1.000
_cell.length_b   1.000
_cell.length_c   1.000
_cell.angle_alpha   90.00
_cell.angle_beta   90.00
_cell.angle_gamma   90.00
#
_symmetry.space_group_name_H-M   'P 1'
#
loop_
_entity.id
_entity.type
_entity.pdbx_description
1 polymer ?
#
loop_
_entity_poly.entity_id
_entity_poly.type
_entity_poly.pdbx_seq_one_letter_code
_entity_poly.pdbx_strand_id
1 'polypeptide(L)'
;MTRLDLSPEMPRYMSDEPSIKNISGLENFANLEVLDLSYQAVTDLYPLEGLNKLTALSLDENPVADITPLAGLTNLQYLTLSNCAAQDYSPLAKLVNLKFLRLDNSTISDVSPLASLTNLKYLYLLNSPVNDYSLFLNIYPNLANKDFIIASTLEELGFSKSDDNTEAKYADESLGVIINHSEWGPPPREWDANGVRLSLPLEDGYILKATFHPDIEAYVFGMGKDGEPLMNYVYDRKTGSFTFGSGDRQSSEQAVLAAIDAEEGEDMLLAPMRVYDDTIKKNFNMTADRLYALPFGPPTLKNLGFFPDTANAVWLYEQREEGERDVNIEIHRPEWGEKDFDFSFFTALSDEYRVFVIYH
;
A
#
# COMPACT_ATOMS: atom_id res chain seq x y z
N MET A 1 -29.58 -12.50 -27.42
CA MET A 1 -29.71 -12.12 -26.00
C MET A 1 -28.44 -11.39 -25.62
N THR A 2 -28.55 -10.18 -25.07
CA THR A 2 -27.39 -9.34 -24.68
C THR A 2 -27.22 -9.20 -23.17
N ARG A 3 -28.25 -9.56 -22.40
CA ARG A 3 -28.20 -9.58 -20.93
C ARG A 3 -28.80 -10.86 -20.42
N LEU A 4 -28.18 -11.44 -19.40
CA LEU A 4 -28.64 -12.64 -18.71
C LEU A 4 -28.33 -12.48 -17.22
N ASP A 5 -29.38 -12.50 -16.40
CA ASP A 5 -29.27 -12.49 -14.95
C ASP A 5 -29.70 -13.87 -14.45
N LEU A 6 -28.78 -14.56 -13.80
CA LEU A 6 -28.98 -15.85 -13.18
C LEU A 6 -28.69 -15.78 -11.67
N SER A 7 -28.67 -14.57 -11.08
CA SER A 7 -28.60 -14.41 -9.64
C SER A 7 -29.95 -14.78 -9.01
N PRO A 8 -29.98 -15.35 -7.79
CA PRO A 8 -31.23 -15.61 -7.09
C PRO A 8 -31.98 -14.31 -6.76
N GLU A 9 -33.28 -14.23 -7.05
CA GLU A 9 -34.10 -13.05 -6.72
C GLU A 9 -34.30 -12.85 -5.20
N MET A 10 -34.05 -13.89 -4.38
CA MET A 10 -34.22 -13.88 -2.92
C MET A 10 -32.93 -14.33 -2.21
N PRO A 11 -32.65 -13.83 -0.98
CA PRO A 11 -31.48 -14.26 -0.20
C PRO A 11 -31.46 -15.79 -0.02
N ARG A 12 -30.30 -16.43 -0.25
CA ARG A 12 -30.12 -17.89 -0.27
C ARG A 12 -30.75 -18.65 0.92
N TYR A 13 -30.77 -18.06 2.12
CA TYR A 13 -31.38 -18.69 3.30
C TYR A 13 -32.91 -18.81 3.23
N MET A 14 -33.53 -18.21 2.21
CA MET A 14 -34.96 -18.21 1.94
C MET A 14 -35.33 -18.87 0.60
N SER A 15 -34.35 -19.28 -0.21
CA SER A 15 -34.59 -19.87 -1.53
C SER A 15 -34.30 -21.38 -1.53
N ASP A 16 -35.28 -22.19 -1.94
CA ASP A 16 -35.09 -23.61 -2.27
C ASP A 16 -34.60 -23.82 -3.72
N GLU A 17 -34.22 -22.75 -4.43
CA GLU A 17 -33.78 -22.85 -5.82
C GLU A 17 -32.43 -23.57 -5.95
N PRO A 18 -32.31 -24.55 -6.86
CA PRO A 18 -31.06 -25.27 -7.05
C PRO A 18 -30.00 -24.34 -7.66
N SER A 19 -28.85 -24.22 -7.01
CA SER A 19 -27.72 -23.46 -7.51
C SER A 19 -27.17 -24.04 -8.81
N ILE A 20 -26.91 -23.18 -9.80
CA ILE A 20 -26.26 -23.51 -11.07
C ILE A 20 -24.79 -23.85 -10.80
N LYS A 21 -24.36 -25.03 -11.26
CA LYS A 21 -22.96 -25.48 -11.21
C LYS A 21 -22.31 -25.51 -12.58
N ASN A 22 -23.05 -26.00 -13.56
CA ASN A 22 -22.60 -26.18 -14.93
C ASN A 22 -23.21 -25.08 -15.79
N ILE A 23 -22.35 -24.26 -16.40
CA ILE A 23 -22.71 -23.16 -17.30
C ILE A 23 -22.38 -23.46 -18.77
N SER A 24 -22.12 -24.73 -19.12
CA SER A 24 -22.00 -25.15 -20.52
C SER A 24 -23.28 -24.79 -21.29
N GLY A 25 -23.10 -24.40 -22.54
CA GLY A 25 -24.14 -23.79 -23.36
C GLY A 25 -24.02 -22.27 -23.43
N LEU A 26 -23.45 -21.61 -22.40
CA LEU A 26 -23.24 -20.15 -22.41
C LEU A 26 -22.29 -19.70 -23.53
N GLU A 27 -21.38 -20.55 -23.99
CA GLU A 27 -20.48 -20.26 -25.11
C GLU A 27 -21.23 -19.93 -26.42
N ASN A 28 -22.49 -20.36 -26.54
CA ASN A 28 -23.33 -20.07 -27.71
C ASN A 28 -23.95 -18.66 -27.68
N PHE A 29 -23.89 -17.95 -26.55
CA PHE A 29 -24.43 -16.61 -26.40
C PHE A 29 -23.38 -15.55 -26.78
N ALA A 30 -22.79 -15.66 -27.97
CA ALA A 30 -21.69 -14.81 -28.46
C ALA A 30 -22.00 -13.29 -28.53
N ASN A 31 -23.26 -12.88 -28.30
CA ASN A 31 -23.68 -11.48 -28.22
C ASN A 31 -23.99 -11.01 -26.79
N LEU A 32 -23.64 -11.80 -25.77
CA LEU A 32 -23.86 -11.45 -24.37
C LEU A 32 -22.92 -10.30 -23.96
N GLU A 33 -23.50 -9.27 -23.34
CA GLU A 33 -22.83 -8.06 -22.89
C GLU A 33 -22.84 -7.93 -21.36
N VAL A 34 -23.88 -8.47 -20.71
CA VAL A 34 -24.04 -8.48 -19.25
C VAL A 34 -24.42 -9.87 -18.80
N LEU A 35 -23.68 -10.40 -17.83
CA LEU A 35 -23.94 -11.70 -17.21
C LEU A 35 -23.82 -11.58 -15.68
N ASP A 36 -24.89 -11.95 -14.98
CA ASP A 36 -24.84 -12.14 -13.53
C ASP A 36 -24.99 -13.63 -13.20
N LEU A 37 -23.99 -14.19 -12.53
CA LEU A 37 -23.92 -15.56 -12.04
C LEU A 37 -23.68 -15.58 -10.52
N SER A 38 -23.95 -14.47 -9.83
CA SER A 38 -23.68 -14.33 -8.39
C SER A 38 -24.52 -15.30 -7.57
N TYR A 39 -23.98 -15.73 -6.43
CA TYR A 39 -24.63 -16.65 -5.49
C TYR A 39 -25.04 -17.99 -6.14
N GLN A 40 -24.22 -18.49 -7.05
CA GLN A 40 -24.35 -19.81 -7.66
C GLN A 40 -23.30 -20.78 -7.11
N ALA A 41 -23.14 -21.94 -7.73
CA ALA A 41 -22.13 -22.93 -7.34
C ALA A 41 -21.20 -23.25 -8.52
N VAL A 42 -20.94 -22.24 -9.36
CA VAL A 42 -20.09 -22.34 -10.53
C VAL A 42 -18.65 -22.53 -10.10
N THR A 43 -17.98 -23.51 -10.69
CA THR A 43 -16.55 -23.79 -10.46
C THR A 43 -15.70 -23.61 -11.71
N ASP A 44 -16.30 -23.76 -12.89
CA ASP A 44 -15.63 -23.75 -14.20
C ASP A 44 -16.15 -22.59 -15.05
N LEU A 45 -15.24 -21.70 -15.45
CA LEU A 45 -15.52 -20.53 -16.27
C LEU A 45 -15.14 -20.71 -17.75
N TYR A 46 -14.67 -21.88 -18.16
CA TYR A 46 -14.27 -22.13 -19.56
C TYR A 46 -15.37 -21.77 -20.59
N PRO A 47 -16.67 -22.02 -20.33
CA PRO A 47 -17.73 -21.60 -21.24
C PRO A 47 -17.80 -20.08 -21.51
N LEU A 48 -17.14 -19.25 -20.68
CA LEU A 48 -17.10 -17.80 -20.85
C LEU A 48 -15.95 -17.30 -21.73
N GLU A 49 -14.90 -18.11 -21.98
CA GLU A 49 -13.62 -17.67 -22.57
C GLU A 49 -13.78 -16.89 -23.90
N GLY A 50 -14.76 -17.27 -24.73
CA GLY A 50 -15.02 -16.67 -26.03
C GLY A 50 -16.04 -15.53 -26.04
N LEU A 51 -16.63 -15.16 -24.90
CA LEU A 51 -17.72 -14.17 -24.80
C LEU A 51 -17.19 -12.73 -24.81
N ASN A 52 -16.39 -12.40 -25.83
CA ASN A 52 -15.62 -11.17 -25.95
C ASN A 52 -16.45 -9.86 -25.98
N LYS A 53 -17.79 -9.94 -26.05
CA LYS A 53 -18.69 -8.79 -25.96
C LYS A 53 -19.12 -8.46 -24.54
N LEU A 54 -18.76 -9.28 -23.56
CA LEU A 54 -19.05 -9.00 -22.15
C LEU A 54 -18.40 -7.67 -21.73
N THR A 55 -19.23 -6.83 -21.13
CA THR A 55 -18.88 -5.53 -20.54
C THR A 55 -19.10 -5.53 -19.03
N ALA A 56 -20.00 -6.38 -18.53
CA ALA A 56 -20.24 -6.57 -17.10
C ALA A 56 -20.38 -8.07 -16.79
N LEU A 57 -19.65 -8.53 -15.78
CA LEU A 57 -19.69 -9.89 -15.27
C LEU A 57 -19.69 -9.89 -13.75
N SER A 58 -20.68 -10.54 -13.15
CA SER A 58 -20.75 -10.77 -11.71
C SER A 58 -20.71 -12.24 -11.39
N LEU A 59 -19.78 -12.62 -10.52
CA LEU A 59 -19.49 -14.01 -10.13
C LEU A 59 -19.40 -14.16 -8.61
N ASP A 60 -19.87 -13.17 -7.85
CA ASP A 60 -19.77 -13.16 -6.39
C ASP A 60 -20.32 -14.45 -5.79
N GLU A 61 -19.71 -14.95 -4.71
CA GLU A 61 -20.19 -16.12 -3.96
C GLU A 61 -20.26 -17.40 -4.80
N ASN A 62 -19.26 -17.60 -5.66
CA ASN A 62 -19.02 -18.85 -6.38
C ASN A 62 -17.66 -19.46 -5.99
N PRO A 63 -17.55 -20.79 -5.85
CA PRO A 63 -16.29 -21.48 -5.54
C PRO A 63 -15.33 -21.57 -6.76
N VAL A 64 -15.24 -20.51 -7.55
CA VAL A 64 -14.33 -20.43 -8.71
C VAL A 64 -12.89 -20.34 -8.20
N ALA A 65 -12.05 -21.29 -8.61
CA ALA A 65 -10.62 -21.32 -8.28
C ALA A 65 -9.71 -20.90 -9.44
N ASP A 66 -10.17 -21.07 -10.69
CA ASP A 66 -9.45 -20.72 -11.91
C ASP A 66 -10.20 -19.63 -12.68
N ILE A 67 -9.56 -18.46 -12.80
CA ILE A 67 -10.09 -17.31 -13.56
C ILE A 67 -9.33 -17.07 -14.87
N THR A 68 -8.49 -18.00 -15.30
CA THR A 68 -7.78 -17.95 -16.60
C THR A 68 -8.72 -17.70 -17.79
N PRO A 69 -9.93 -18.29 -17.86
CA PRO A 69 -10.87 -18.02 -18.95
C PRO A 69 -11.28 -16.55 -19.09
N LEU A 70 -11.12 -15.73 -18.03
CA LEU A 70 -11.46 -14.30 -18.09
C LEU A 70 -10.44 -13.48 -18.88
N ALA A 71 -9.21 -13.98 -19.09
CA ALA A 71 -8.10 -13.18 -19.64
C ALA A 71 -8.37 -12.59 -21.04
N GLY A 72 -9.26 -13.22 -21.82
CA GLY A 72 -9.66 -12.78 -23.16
C GLY A 72 -10.78 -11.73 -23.19
N LEU A 73 -11.48 -11.52 -22.07
CA LEU A 73 -12.67 -10.66 -21.95
C LEU A 73 -12.31 -9.18 -21.83
N THR A 74 -11.43 -8.70 -22.70
CA THR A 74 -10.81 -7.38 -22.66
C THR A 74 -11.79 -6.20 -22.77
N ASN A 75 -13.05 -6.43 -23.15
CA ASN A 75 -14.10 -5.41 -23.15
C ASN A 75 -14.80 -5.22 -21.80
N LEU A 76 -14.48 -6.02 -20.78
CA LEU A 76 -15.03 -5.88 -19.44
C LEU A 76 -14.73 -4.50 -18.86
N GLN A 77 -15.78 -3.87 -18.33
CA GLN A 77 -15.73 -2.60 -17.61
C GLN A 77 -16.14 -2.78 -16.14
N TYR A 78 -16.92 -3.81 -15.84
CA TYR A 78 -17.41 -4.14 -14.50
C TYR A 78 -17.17 -5.63 -14.22
N LEU A 79 -16.46 -5.93 -13.13
CA LEU A 79 -16.19 -7.29 -12.68
C LEU A 79 -16.32 -7.39 -11.16
N THR A 80 -17.09 -8.37 -10.69
CA THR A 80 -17.14 -8.74 -9.27
C THR A 80 -16.83 -10.23 -9.09
N LEU A 81 -15.89 -10.51 -8.17
CA LEU A 81 -15.42 -11.86 -7.80
C LEU A 81 -15.28 -11.99 -6.27
N SER A 82 -16.13 -11.31 -5.51
CA SER A 82 -16.12 -11.38 -4.04
C SER A 82 -16.46 -12.79 -3.55
N ASN A 83 -15.83 -13.22 -2.47
CA ASN A 83 -16.03 -14.57 -1.89
C ASN A 83 -15.80 -15.72 -2.91
N CYS A 84 -14.89 -15.52 -3.86
CA CYS A 84 -14.39 -16.58 -4.74
C CYS A 84 -13.11 -17.22 -4.19
N ALA A 85 -12.73 -18.37 -4.74
CA ALA A 85 -11.55 -19.15 -4.31
C ALA A 85 -10.34 -19.01 -5.25
N ALA A 86 -10.33 -18.00 -6.12
CA ALA A 86 -9.31 -17.82 -7.16
C ALA A 86 -7.93 -17.60 -6.55
N GLN A 87 -6.92 -18.37 -6.98
CA GLN A 87 -5.55 -18.28 -6.43
C GLN A 87 -4.59 -17.44 -7.28
N ASP A 88 -4.81 -17.41 -8.59
CA ASP A 88 -4.01 -16.63 -9.54
C ASP A 88 -4.85 -15.50 -10.16
N TYR A 89 -4.43 -14.27 -9.92
CA TYR A 89 -5.08 -13.05 -10.43
C TYR A 89 -4.37 -12.45 -11.64
N SER A 90 -3.31 -13.08 -12.15
CA SER A 90 -2.60 -12.65 -13.37
C SER A 90 -3.49 -12.47 -14.60
N PRO A 91 -4.60 -13.23 -14.81
CA PRO A 91 -5.51 -13.00 -15.94
C PRO A 91 -6.12 -11.59 -15.96
N LEU A 92 -6.28 -10.95 -14.80
CA LEU A 92 -6.90 -9.63 -14.69
C LEU A 92 -6.06 -8.52 -15.31
N ALA A 93 -4.73 -8.70 -15.43
CA ALA A 93 -3.83 -7.70 -16.02
C ALA A 93 -4.15 -7.35 -17.48
N LYS A 94 -4.90 -8.22 -18.19
CA LYS A 94 -5.33 -7.99 -19.58
C LYS A 94 -6.62 -7.18 -19.68
N LEU A 95 -7.36 -7.01 -18.58
CA LEU A 95 -8.68 -6.37 -18.56
C LEU A 95 -8.57 -4.85 -18.43
N VAL A 96 -7.76 -4.23 -19.31
CA VAL A 96 -7.36 -2.82 -19.25
C VAL A 96 -8.52 -1.81 -19.35
N ASN A 97 -9.70 -2.26 -19.75
CA ASN A 97 -10.92 -1.44 -19.82
C ASN A 97 -11.76 -1.45 -18.53
N LEU A 98 -11.34 -2.19 -17.50
CA LEU A 98 -12.03 -2.22 -16.21
C LEU A 98 -12.12 -0.82 -15.60
N LYS A 99 -13.33 -0.48 -15.16
CA LYS A 99 -13.67 0.74 -14.41
C LYS A 99 -14.09 0.41 -12.98
N PHE A 100 -14.68 -0.77 -12.79
CA PHE A 100 -15.11 -1.29 -11.50
C PHE A 100 -14.58 -2.70 -11.31
N LEU A 101 -13.85 -2.90 -10.22
CA LEU A 101 -13.38 -4.20 -9.78
C LEU A 101 -13.65 -4.36 -8.28
N ARG A 102 -14.29 -5.47 -7.91
CA ARG A 102 -14.47 -5.84 -6.51
C ARG A 102 -14.01 -7.27 -6.29
N LEU A 103 -13.10 -7.45 -5.33
CA LEU A 103 -12.51 -8.73 -4.92
C LEU A 103 -12.59 -8.88 -3.39
N ASP A 104 -13.67 -8.43 -2.76
CA ASP A 104 -13.81 -8.50 -1.30
C ASP A 104 -13.82 -9.96 -0.83
N ASN A 105 -13.16 -10.25 0.30
CA ASN A 105 -13.01 -11.60 0.86
C ASN A 105 -12.42 -12.59 -0.16
N SER A 106 -11.47 -12.12 -0.97
CA SER A 106 -10.74 -12.95 -1.92
C SER A 106 -9.37 -13.35 -1.34
N THR A 107 -8.66 -14.24 -2.04
CA THR A 107 -7.33 -14.68 -1.62
C THR A 107 -6.20 -13.90 -2.29
N ILE A 108 -6.50 -12.76 -2.94
CA ILE A 108 -5.47 -11.94 -3.58
C ILE A 108 -4.51 -11.35 -2.55
N SER A 109 -3.22 -11.59 -2.76
CA SER A 109 -2.13 -11.03 -1.96
C SER A 109 -1.13 -10.26 -2.82
N ASP A 110 -0.84 -10.77 -4.02
CA ASP A 110 -0.12 -10.06 -5.06
C ASP A 110 -1.08 -9.21 -5.91
N VAL A 111 -0.95 -7.89 -5.79
CA VAL A 111 -1.74 -6.92 -6.55
C VAL A 111 -1.04 -6.39 -7.80
N SER A 112 0.15 -6.90 -8.14
CA SER A 112 0.85 -6.53 -9.36
C SER A 112 0.03 -6.66 -10.65
N PRO A 113 -0.89 -7.64 -10.81
CA PRO A 113 -1.75 -7.71 -12.00
C PRO A 113 -2.70 -6.53 -12.14
N LEU A 114 -3.03 -5.85 -11.04
CA LEU A 114 -4.01 -4.76 -11.00
C LEU A 114 -3.36 -3.38 -11.22
N ALA A 115 -2.05 -3.25 -11.03
CA ALA A 115 -1.32 -1.98 -11.07
C ALA A 115 -1.32 -1.30 -12.47
N SER A 116 -1.57 -2.06 -13.53
CA SER A 116 -1.65 -1.54 -14.91
C SER A 116 -3.06 -1.09 -15.32
N LEU A 117 -4.08 -1.31 -14.49
CA LEU A 117 -5.49 -1.05 -14.79
C LEU A 117 -5.85 0.44 -14.58
N THR A 118 -5.22 1.31 -15.37
CA THR A 118 -5.30 2.78 -15.24
C THR A 118 -6.70 3.39 -15.44
N ASN A 119 -7.64 2.63 -16.01
CA ASN A 119 -9.03 3.04 -16.18
C ASN A 119 -9.91 2.78 -14.94
N LEU A 120 -9.40 2.09 -13.92
CA LEU A 120 -10.16 1.83 -12.69
C LEU A 120 -10.60 3.13 -12.02
N LYS A 121 -11.87 3.16 -11.65
CA LYS A 121 -12.52 4.21 -10.85
C LYS A 121 -13.00 3.69 -9.50
N TYR A 122 -13.27 2.39 -9.41
CA TYR A 122 -13.73 1.71 -8.21
C TYR A 122 -12.92 0.44 -8.02
N LEU A 123 -12.23 0.32 -6.89
CA LEU A 123 -11.46 -0.87 -6.52
C LEU A 123 -11.72 -1.20 -5.06
N TYR A 124 -12.25 -2.39 -4.82
CA TYR A 124 -12.56 -2.90 -3.49
C TYR A 124 -11.83 -4.22 -3.24
N LEU A 125 -11.11 -4.30 -2.12
CA LEU A 125 -10.23 -5.40 -1.72
C LEU A 125 -10.44 -5.77 -0.25
N LEU A 126 -11.57 -5.39 0.36
CA LEU A 126 -11.85 -5.61 1.77
C LEU A 126 -11.64 -7.07 2.16
N ASN A 127 -11.01 -7.33 3.31
CA ASN A 127 -10.70 -8.67 3.81
C ASN A 127 -9.90 -9.54 2.82
N SER A 128 -9.10 -8.94 1.95
CA SER A 128 -8.10 -9.66 1.15
C SER A 128 -6.72 -9.56 1.79
N PRO A 129 -5.85 -10.59 1.67
CA PRO A 129 -4.51 -10.61 2.28
C PRO A 129 -3.48 -9.74 1.53
N VAL A 130 -3.86 -8.53 1.10
CA VAL A 130 -2.98 -7.57 0.43
C VAL A 130 -2.22 -6.76 1.47
N ASN A 131 -0.89 -6.82 1.39
CA ASN A 131 0.00 -6.30 2.42
C ASN A 131 0.73 -5.02 2.02
N ASP A 132 0.67 -4.66 0.74
CA ASP A 132 1.29 -3.46 0.20
C ASP A 132 0.46 -2.95 -0.98
N TYR A 133 -0.12 -1.77 -0.80
CA TYR A 133 -0.86 -1.07 -1.85
C TYR A 133 0.02 -0.09 -2.64
N SER A 134 1.33 0.01 -2.38
CA SER A 134 2.23 0.95 -3.04
C SER A 134 2.26 0.81 -4.56
N LEU A 135 1.99 -0.39 -5.08
CA LEU A 135 1.87 -0.65 -6.51
C LEU A 135 0.69 0.09 -7.17
N PHE A 136 -0.25 0.60 -6.38
CA PHE A 136 -1.36 1.41 -6.86
C PHE A 136 -1.08 2.91 -6.88
N LEU A 137 0.11 3.39 -6.51
CA LEU A 137 0.42 4.83 -6.49
C LEU A 137 0.07 5.55 -7.81
N ASN A 138 0.24 4.89 -8.96
CA ASN A 138 -0.09 5.43 -10.28
C ASN A 138 -1.59 5.48 -10.59
N ILE A 139 -2.41 4.58 -10.01
CA ILE A 139 -3.86 4.52 -10.24
C ILE A 139 -4.66 5.14 -9.10
N TYR A 140 -4.08 5.27 -7.91
CA TYR A 140 -4.73 5.73 -6.68
C TYR A 140 -5.42 7.10 -6.85
N PRO A 141 -4.83 8.11 -7.53
CA PRO A 141 -5.51 9.38 -7.79
C PRO A 141 -6.74 9.26 -8.71
N ASN A 142 -6.80 8.21 -9.53
CA ASN A 142 -7.91 7.96 -10.46
C ASN A 142 -9.07 7.19 -9.81
N LEU A 143 -8.84 6.55 -8.65
CA LEU A 143 -9.85 5.80 -7.90
C LEU A 143 -10.78 6.75 -7.16
N ALA A 144 -11.99 6.91 -7.71
CA ALA A 144 -13.08 7.68 -7.11
C ALA A 144 -13.50 7.07 -5.75
N ASN A 145 -13.66 5.75 -5.69
CA ASN A 145 -13.93 5.03 -4.44
C ASN A 145 -13.02 3.81 -4.28
N LYS A 146 -12.69 3.52 -3.02
CA LYS A 146 -11.82 2.44 -2.56
C LYS A 146 -12.01 2.20 -1.07
N ASP A 147 -11.64 1.01 -0.60
CA ASP A 147 -11.73 0.58 0.81
C ASP A 147 -10.36 0.47 1.50
N PHE A 148 -9.30 0.95 0.83
CA PHE A 148 -7.94 1.01 1.37
C PHE A 148 -7.34 2.42 1.23
N ILE A 149 -6.36 2.71 2.08
CA ILE A 149 -5.60 3.96 2.07
C ILE A 149 -4.14 3.64 1.73
N ILE A 150 -3.55 4.44 0.84
CA ILE A 150 -2.10 4.49 0.66
C ILE A 150 -1.65 5.76 1.36
N ALA A 151 -1.13 5.61 2.58
CA ALA A 151 -0.56 6.76 3.25
C ALA A 151 0.66 7.26 2.47
N SER A 152 0.67 8.56 2.24
CA SER A 152 1.73 9.30 1.57
C SER A 152 2.63 10.04 2.55
N THR A 153 2.20 10.15 3.81
CA THR A 153 2.94 10.82 4.89
C THR A 153 2.77 10.08 6.22
N LEU A 154 3.68 10.29 7.16
CA LEU A 154 3.55 9.75 8.52
C LEU A 154 2.41 10.43 9.31
N GLU A 155 2.12 11.70 9.03
CA GLU A 155 1.00 12.44 9.62
C GLU A 155 -0.35 11.77 9.31
N GLU A 156 -0.54 11.29 8.07
CA GLU A 156 -1.73 10.52 7.68
C GLU A 156 -1.85 9.18 8.43
N LEU A 157 -0.72 8.62 8.88
CA LEU A 157 -0.67 7.42 9.73
C LEU A 157 -0.80 7.75 11.23
N GLY A 158 -1.03 9.02 11.59
CA GLY A 158 -1.20 9.44 12.98
C GLY A 158 0.10 9.67 13.75
N PHE A 159 1.26 9.75 13.07
CA PHE A 159 2.50 10.13 13.72
C PHE A 159 2.50 11.62 14.07
N SER A 160 3.14 11.95 15.19
CA SER A 160 3.40 13.32 15.63
C SER A 160 4.91 13.58 15.66
N LYS A 161 5.33 14.82 15.42
CA LYS A 161 6.74 15.21 15.62
C LYS A 161 7.04 15.29 17.11
N SER A 162 8.26 14.92 17.50
CA SER A 162 8.83 15.26 18.80
C SER A 162 8.96 16.78 18.95
N ASP A 163 9.05 17.26 20.20
CA ASP A 163 9.17 18.69 20.50
C ASP A 163 10.36 19.39 19.81
N ASP A 164 11.45 18.65 19.59
CA ASP A 164 12.66 19.10 18.89
C ASP A 164 12.63 18.85 17.36
N ASN A 165 11.53 18.27 16.86
CA ASN A 165 11.30 17.87 15.47
C ASN A 165 12.27 16.82 14.89
N THR A 166 13.09 16.17 15.71
CA THR A 166 14.09 15.18 15.24
C THR A 166 13.49 13.77 15.04
N GLU A 167 12.33 13.49 15.64
CA GLU A 167 11.69 12.17 15.60
C GLU A 167 10.22 12.30 15.19
N ALA A 168 9.70 11.30 14.50
CA ALA A 168 8.26 11.08 14.34
C ALA A 168 7.83 9.95 15.28
N LYS A 169 6.77 10.16 16.05
CA LYS A 169 6.29 9.28 17.11
C LYS A 169 4.85 8.89 16.86
N TYR A 170 4.61 7.59 16.84
CA TYR A 170 3.29 6.97 16.90
C TYR A 170 3.22 6.19 18.20
N ALA A 171 2.14 6.39 18.96
CA ALA A 171 1.90 5.63 20.17
C ALA A 171 0.40 5.43 20.39
N ASP A 172 0.01 4.20 20.63
CA ASP A 172 -1.30 3.83 21.18
C ASP A 172 -1.12 2.97 22.44
N GLU A 173 -2.22 2.39 22.96
CA GLU A 173 -2.19 1.57 24.17
C GLU A 173 -1.36 0.28 24.02
N SER A 174 -1.09 -0.15 22.80
CA SER A 174 -0.49 -1.44 22.47
C SER A 174 0.89 -1.34 21.79
N LEU A 175 1.19 -0.22 21.14
CA LEU A 175 2.37 -0.06 20.30
C LEU A 175 2.97 1.33 20.41
N GLY A 176 4.31 1.39 20.53
CA GLY A 176 5.09 2.59 20.30
C GLY A 176 6.05 2.42 19.11
N VAL A 177 5.95 3.32 18.12
CA VAL A 177 6.87 3.41 16.98
C VAL A 177 7.51 4.79 16.92
N ILE A 178 8.83 4.81 16.76
CA ILE A 178 9.60 6.04 16.61
C ILE A 178 10.47 5.95 15.37
N ILE A 179 10.35 6.94 14.48
CA ILE A 179 11.15 7.05 13.27
C ILE A 179 12.06 8.26 13.41
N ASN A 180 13.35 8.09 13.13
CA ASN A 180 14.27 9.20 12.96
C ASN A 180 14.82 9.18 11.53
N HIS A 181 14.97 10.37 10.95
CA HIS A 181 15.68 10.60 9.72
C HIS A 181 16.78 11.63 10.00
N SER A 182 18.01 11.39 9.52
CA SER A 182 19.12 12.34 9.69
C SER A 182 18.83 13.73 9.10
N GLU A 183 17.96 13.82 8.07
CA GLU A 183 17.46 15.10 7.54
C GLU A 183 16.62 15.91 8.54
N TRP A 184 16.06 15.27 9.58
CA TRP A 184 15.29 15.94 10.63
C TRP A 184 16.17 16.39 11.80
N GLY A 185 17.46 16.08 11.76
CA GLY A 185 18.41 16.33 12.84
C GLY A 185 18.81 15.05 13.59
N PRO A 186 19.82 15.16 14.47
CA PRO A 186 20.32 14.01 15.21
C PRO A 186 19.27 13.50 16.19
N PRO A 187 19.11 12.17 16.32
CA PRO A 187 18.27 11.59 17.38
C PRO A 187 18.90 11.81 18.77
N PRO A 188 18.14 11.54 19.86
CA PRO A 188 18.66 11.62 21.24
C PRO A 188 19.86 10.71 21.53
N ARG A 189 20.07 9.64 20.75
CA ARG A 189 21.19 8.68 20.89
C ARG A 189 21.74 8.35 19.50
N GLU A 190 23.05 8.31 19.33
CA GLU A 190 23.68 8.13 18.01
C GLU A 190 23.22 6.87 17.27
N TRP A 191 23.03 5.76 17.98
CA TRP A 191 22.58 4.49 17.39
C TRP A 191 21.08 4.46 17.06
N ASP A 192 20.31 5.50 17.40
CA ASP A 192 18.90 5.63 17.02
C ASP A 192 18.71 6.30 15.65
N ALA A 193 19.82 6.63 14.97
CA ALA A 193 19.80 7.36 13.72
C ALA A 193 19.26 6.51 12.57
N ASN A 194 18.50 7.14 11.67
CA ASN A 194 17.99 6.52 10.44
C ASN A 194 17.35 5.15 10.70
N GLY A 195 16.33 5.10 11.56
CA GLY A 195 15.75 3.83 11.96
C GLY A 195 14.28 3.91 12.34
N VAL A 196 13.58 2.80 12.13
CA VAL A 196 12.20 2.56 12.57
C VAL A 196 12.27 1.72 13.84
N ARG A 197 12.11 2.38 14.99
CA ARG A 197 12.18 1.79 16.32
C ARG A 197 10.79 1.38 16.79
N LEU A 198 10.70 0.18 17.33
CA LEU A 198 9.49 -0.44 17.87
C LEU A 198 9.77 -0.85 19.31
N SER A 199 8.85 -0.51 20.21
CA SER A 199 8.84 -0.99 21.59
C SER A 199 7.54 -1.73 21.82
N LEU A 200 7.63 -3.05 21.97
CA LEU A 200 6.49 -3.95 22.06
C LEU A 200 6.47 -4.67 23.41
N PRO A 201 5.48 -4.40 24.27
CA PRO A 201 5.19 -5.25 25.41
C PRO A 201 4.79 -6.64 24.92
N LEU A 202 5.43 -7.66 25.48
CA LEU A 202 5.11 -9.07 25.27
C LEU A 202 4.43 -9.62 26.53
N GLU A 203 4.06 -10.90 26.51
CA GLU A 203 3.52 -11.59 27.68
C GLU A 203 4.52 -11.61 28.85
N ASP A 204 4.03 -11.91 30.06
CA ASP A 204 4.86 -12.09 31.26
C ASP A 204 5.85 -10.95 31.60
N GLY A 205 5.54 -9.72 31.16
CA GLY A 205 6.33 -8.52 31.46
C GLY A 205 7.59 -8.35 30.62
N TYR A 206 7.77 -9.14 29.57
CA TYR A 206 8.84 -8.92 28.60
C TYR A 206 8.56 -7.69 27.73
N ILE A 207 9.61 -7.00 27.32
CA ILE A 207 9.52 -5.89 26.38
C ILE A 207 10.58 -6.10 25.30
N LEU A 208 10.12 -6.28 24.06
CA LEU A 208 10.97 -6.30 22.87
C LEU A 208 11.19 -4.87 22.39
N LYS A 209 12.46 -4.49 22.22
CA LYS A 209 12.89 -3.28 21.53
C LYS A 209 13.58 -3.70 20.25
N ALA A 210 13.02 -3.32 19.13
CA ALA A 210 13.52 -3.70 17.81
C ALA A 210 13.67 -2.45 16.96
N THR A 211 14.80 -2.32 16.28
CA THR A 211 15.07 -1.21 15.37
C THR A 211 15.48 -1.78 14.03
N PHE A 212 14.81 -1.36 12.97
CA PHE A 212 15.27 -1.61 11.60
C PHE A 212 15.99 -0.38 11.06
N HIS A 213 17.20 -0.57 10.56
CA HIS A 213 18.03 0.45 9.90
C HIS A 213 18.09 0.16 8.39
N PRO A 214 17.31 0.88 7.56
CA PRO A 214 17.25 0.63 6.13
C PRO A 214 18.53 1.00 5.37
N ASP A 215 19.34 1.93 5.89
CA ASP A 215 20.60 2.36 5.26
C ASP A 215 21.68 1.26 5.28
N ILE A 216 21.70 0.45 6.33
CA ILE A 216 22.62 -0.69 6.47
C ILE A 216 21.92 -2.05 6.32
N GLU A 217 20.60 -2.07 6.14
CA GLU A 217 19.75 -3.28 6.07
C GLU A 217 20.00 -4.23 7.26
N ALA A 218 19.94 -3.68 8.47
CA ALA A 218 20.17 -4.45 9.69
C ALA A 218 19.06 -4.21 10.73
N TYR A 219 18.81 -5.25 11.53
CA TYR A 219 17.95 -5.17 12.70
C TYR A 219 18.79 -5.15 13.97
N VAL A 220 18.43 -4.29 14.91
CA VAL A 220 18.97 -4.28 16.28
C VAL A 220 17.87 -4.72 17.21
N PHE A 221 18.07 -5.85 17.89
CA PHE A 221 17.11 -6.39 18.85
C PHE A 221 17.66 -6.29 20.25
N GLY A 222 16.85 -5.76 21.16
CA GLY A 222 17.04 -5.84 22.60
C GLY A 222 15.77 -6.36 23.25
N MET A 223 15.91 -7.20 24.27
CA MET A 223 14.77 -7.62 25.07
C MET A 223 15.15 -7.61 26.54
N GLY A 224 14.19 -7.20 27.37
CA GLY A 224 14.33 -7.20 28.82
C GLY A 224 13.03 -7.52 29.52
N LYS A 225 13.11 -7.76 30.82
CA LYS A 225 11.97 -8.03 31.68
C LYS A 225 12.14 -7.28 33.00
N ASP A 226 11.09 -6.63 33.47
CA ASP A 226 11.10 -5.88 34.74
C ASP A 226 12.25 -4.86 34.87
N GLY A 227 12.72 -4.31 33.74
CA GLY A 227 13.83 -3.35 33.68
C GLY A 227 15.21 -3.95 33.49
N GLU A 228 15.36 -5.28 33.58
CA GLU A 228 16.64 -5.98 33.38
C GLU A 228 16.84 -6.36 31.90
N PRO A 229 17.98 -6.01 31.27
CA PRO A 229 18.28 -6.42 29.91
C PRO A 229 18.67 -7.90 29.86
N LEU A 230 18.09 -8.66 28.93
CA LEU A 230 18.28 -10.11 28.79
C LEU A 230 19.01 -10.48 27.49
N MET A 231 18.77 -9.75 26.41
CA MET A 231 19.47 -9.94 25.15
C MET A 231 19.68 -8.62 24.43
N ASN A 232 20.77 -8.55 23.67
CA ASN A 232 21.04 -7.50 22.70
C ASN A 232 21.89 -8.07 21.56
N TYR A 233 21.38 -8.05 20.34
CA TYR A 233 22.14 -8.46 19.16
C TYR A 233 21.69 -7.71 17.90
N VAL A 234 22.55 -7.72 16.89
CA VAL A 234 22.31 -7.20 15.56
C VAL A 234 22.20 -8.36 14.59
N TYR A 235 21.18 -8.33 13.72
CA TYR A 235 21.05 -9.21 12.58
C TYR A 235 21.28 -8.40 11.29
N ASP A 236 22.33 -8.73 10.56
CA ASP A 236 22.65 -8.14 9.26
C ASP A 236 21.97 -8.95 8.15
N ARG A 237 21.00 -8.34 7.46
CA ARG A 237 20.18 -9.03 6.45
C ARG A 237 20.98 -9.37 5.19
N LYS A 238 22.01 -8.58 4.87
CA LYS A 238 22.84 -8.78 3.66
C LYS A 238 23.72 -10.01 3.78
N THR A 239 24.30 -10.21 4.96
CA THR A 239 25.25 -11.29 5.24
C THR A 239 24.60 -12.49 5.93
N GLY A 240 23.42 -12.30 6.54
CA GLY A 240 22.75 -13.29 7.38
C GLY A 240 23.48 -13.53 8.71
N SER A 241 24.34 -12.59 9.14
CA SER A 241 25.18 -12.74 10.33
C SER A 241 24.56 -12.12 11.58
N PHE A 242 24.91 -12.69 12.73
CA PHE A 242 24.52 -12.19 14.04
C PHE A 242 25.72 -11.63 14.78
N THR A 243 25.59 -10.40 15.29
CA THR A 243 26.58 -9.77 16.17
C THR A 243 25.96 -9.55 17.54
N PHE A 244 26.52 -10.17 18.57
CA PHE A 244 25.99 -10.08 19.93
C PHE A 244 26.64 -8.93 20.68
N GLY A 245 25.82 -8.10 21.34
CA GLY A 245 26.30 -7.03 22.20
C GLY A 245 26.75 -7.59 23.55
N SER A 246 25.78 -7.85 24.43
CA SER A 246 26.02 -8.54 25.70
C SER A 246 25.56 -9.99 25.60
N GLY A 247 26.44 -10.94 25.95
CA GLY A 247 26.14 -12.37 25.92
C GLY A 247 26.59 -13.05 24.61
N ASP A 248 25.91 -14.14 24.26
CA ASP A 248 26.19 -14.93 23.06
C ASP A 248 24.88 -15.44 22.42
N ARG A 249 25.02 -16.25 21.36
CA ARG A 249 23.90 -16.89 20.66
C ARG A 249 23.03 -17.71 21.61
N GLN A 250 23.63 -18.53 22.46
CA GLN A 250 22.90 -19.44 23.34
C GLN A 250 22.07 -18.65 24.35
N SER A 251 22.65 -17.63 25.00
CA SER A 251 21.90 -16.80 25.95
C SER A 251 20.78 -16.02 25.26
N SER A 252 21.01 -15.55 24.03
CA SER A 252 20.01 -14.81 23.26
C SER A 252 18.85 -15.70 22.82
N GLU A 253 19.12 -16.92 22.34
CA GLU A 253 18.10 -17.90 21.97
C GLU A 253 17.23 -18.29 23.18
N GLN A 254 17.85 -18.46 24.36
CA GLN A 254 17.11 -18.71 25.61
C GLN A 254 16.19 -17.55 26.00
N ALA A 255 16.66 -16.31 25.82
CA ALA A 255 15.83 -15.13 26.07
C ALA A 255 14.64 -15.10 25.10
N VAL A 256 14.88 -15.27 23.80
CA VAL A 256 13.81 -15.29 22.78
C VAL A 256 12.79 -16.37 23.07
N LEU A 257 13.22 -17.61 23.32
CA LEU A 257 12.34 -18.75 23.62
C LEU A 257 11.44 -18.50 24.84
N ALA A 258 11.89 -17.68 25.79
CA ALA A 258 11.11 -17.37 26.99
C ALA A 258 9.98 -16.35 26.76
N ALA A 259 9.91 -15.71 25.58
CA ALA A 259 8.99 -14.60 25.32
C ALA A 259 8.32 -14.64 23.94
N ILE A 260 8.89 -15.35 22.95
CA ILE A 260 8.41 -15.38 21.56
C ILE A 260 8.42 -16.82 21.07
N ASP A 261 7.26 -17.28 20.59
CA ASP A 261 7.14 -18.58 19.92
C ASP A 261 7.77 -18.52 18.53
N ALA A 262 8.71 -19.43 18.27
CA ALA A 262 9.29 -19.63 16.96
C ALA A 262 8.44 -20.61 16.12
N GLU A 263 8.35 -20.37 14.82
CA GLU A 263 7.68 -21.25 13.88
C GLU A 263 8.49 -22.54 13.62
N GLU A 264 7.84 -23.59 13.12
CA GLU A 264 8.51 -24.86 12.83
C GLU A 264 9.62 -24.67 11.78
N GLY A 265 10.87 -24.92 12.19
CA GLY A 265 12.05 -24.76 11.32
C GLY A 265 12.61 -23.33 11.24
N GLU A 266 12.04 -22.38 11.97
CA GLU A 266 12.56 -21.01 12.10
C GLU A 266 13.85 -20.98 12.95
N ASP A 267 14.85 -20.20 12.52
CA ASP A 267 15.98 -19.86 13.40
C ASP A 267 15.45 -18.98 14.53
N MET A 268 15.62 -19.40 15.78
CA MET A 268 15.10 -18.71 16.96
C MET A 268 15.50 -17.23 16.99
N LEU A 269 16.69 -16.86 16.50
CA LEU A 269 17.13 -15.46 16.45
C LEU A 269 16.51 -14.63 15.33
N LEU A 270 15.67 -15.23 14.48
CA LEU A 270 14.87 -14.51 13.47
C LEU A 270 13.42 -14.28 13.92
N ALA A 271 12.94 -15.00 14.95
CA ALA A 271 11.58 -14.81 15.46
C ALA A 271 11.28 -13.35 15.87
N PRO A 272 12.20 -12.58 16.51
CA PRO A 272 11.97 -11.17 16.79
C PRO A 272 11.84 -10.29 15.53
N MET A 273 12.51 -10.64 14.43
CA MET A 273 12.36 -9.96 13.14
C MET A 273 10.97 -10.18 12.57
N ARG A 274 10.49 -11.42 12.58
CA ARG A 274 9.13 -11.76 12.15
C ARG A 274 8.09 -11.00 12.97
N VAL A 275 8.19 -11.03 14.31
CA VAL A 275 7.29 -10.28 15.20
C VAL A 275 7.31 -8.77 14.88
N TYR A 276 8.49 -8.19 14.64
CA TYR A 276 8.61 -6.79 14.25
C TYR A 276 7.91 -6.50 12.91
N ASP A 277 8.22 -7.28 11.87
CA ASP A 277 7.69 -7.07 10.52
C ASP A 277 6.16 -7.26 10.50
N ASP A 278 5.66 -8.30 11.17
CA ASP A 278 4.22 -8.55 11.33
C ASP A 278 3.53 -7.42 12.09
N THR A 279 4.19 -6.83 13.10
CA THR A 279 3.63 -5.72 13.86
C THR A 279 3.55 -4.45 13.00
N ILE A 280 4.60 -4.08 12.29
CA ILE A 280 4.58 -2.93 11.37
C ILE A 280 3.52 -3.13 10.29
N LYS A 281 3.49 -4.32 9.69
CA LYS A 281 2.51 -4.70 8.67
C LYS A 281 1.07 -4.62 9.17
N LYS A 282 0.78 -5.18 10.34
CA LYS A 282 -0.57 -5.17 10.93
C LYS A 282 -1.07 -3.75 11.20
N ASN A 283 -0.20 -2.84 11.64
CA ASN A 283 -0.60 -1.50 12.08
C ASN A 283 -0.58 -0.47 10.93
N PHE A 284 0.31 -0.61 9.96
CA PHE A 284 0.49 0.39 8.89
C PHE A 284 0.28 -0.16 7.47
N ASN A 285 0.03 -1.47 7.33
CA ASN A 285 -0.19 -2.15 6.05
C ASN A 285 0.91 -1.86 5.01
N MET A 286 2.16 -1.90 5.47
CA MET A 286 3.36 -1.71 4.66
C MET A 286 4.58 -2.34 5.35
N THR A 287 5.72 -2.37 4.65
CA THR A 287 7.01 -2.78 5.22
C THR A 287 7.67 -1.66 6.02
N ALA A 288 8.64 -1.98 6.86
CA ALA A 288 9.42 -0.98 7.58
C ALA A 288 10.25 -0.07 6.64
N ASP A 289 10.77 -0.61 5.53
CA ASP A 289 11.40 0.18 4.46
C ASP A 289 10.45 1.26 3.92
N ARG A 290 9.20 0.88 3.63
CA ARG A 290 8.21 1.80 3.08
C ARG A 290 7.78 2.83 4.12
N LEU A 291 7.57 2.41 5.36
CA LEU A 291 7.22 3.29 6.47
C LEU A 291 8.33 4.33 6.71
N TYR A 292 9.60 3.92 6.69
CA TYR A 292 10.75 4.80 6.81
C TYR A 292 10.82 5.84 5.69
N ALA A 293 10.49 5.44 4.46
CA ALA A 293 10.58 6.31 3.28
C ALA A 293 9.49 7.39 3.22
N LEU A 294 8.47 7.35 4.10
CA LEU A 294 7.41 8.37 4.10
C LEU A 294 7.94 9.70 4.65
N PRO A 295 7.68 10.84 3.98
CA PRO A 295 7.89 12.14 4.58
C PRO A 295 6.98 12.31 5.80
N PHE A 296 7.35 13.18 6.74
CA PHE A 296 6.53 13.40 7.93
C PHE A 296 5.13 13.93 7.57
N GLY A 297 5.07 15.01 6.80
CA GLY A 297 3.82 15.61 6.33
C GLY A 297 3.89 15.90 4.83
N PRO A 298 2.82 16.43 4.23
CA PRO A 298 2.79 16.70 2.80
C PRO A 298 3.89 17.69 2.42
N PRO A 299 4.45 17.58 1.21
CA PRO A 299 5.46 18.51 0.76
C PRO A 299 4.91 19.95 0.81
N THR A 300 5.66 20.83 1.46
CA THR A 300 5.38 22.27 1.41
C THR A 300 5.99 22.87 0.16
N LEU A 301 5.49 24.02 -0.30
CA LEU A 301 6.12 24.78 -1.39
C LEU A 301 7.61 25.01 -1.13
N LYS A 302 7.96 25.35 0.11
CA LYS A 302 9.35 25.49 0.55
C LYS A 302 10.17 24.22 0.33
N ASN A 303 9.63 23.06 0.72
CA ASN A 303 10.31 21.77 0.58
C ASN A 303 10.41 21.33 -0.89
N LEU A 304 9.52 21.83 -1.75
CA LEU A 304 9.58 21.67 -3.21
C LEU A 304 10.56 22.66 -3.88
N GLY A 305 11.30 23.44 -3.11
CA GLY A 305 12.29 24.41 -3.62
C GLY A 305 11.70 25.77 -4.00
N PHE A 306 10.43 26.02 -3.69
CA PHE A 306 9.86 27.35 -3.88
C PHE A 306 10.34 28.29 -2.76
N PHE A 307 10.42 29.57 -3.08
CA PHE A 307 10.69 30.64 -2.12
C PHE A 307 9.62 31.72 -2.19
N PRO A 308 9.28 32.35 -1.06
CA PRO A 308 8.22 33.36 -1.04
C PRO A 308 8.71 34.68 -1.63
N ASP A 309 7.94 35.26 -2.54
CA ASP A 309 7.99 36.68 -2.88
C ASP A 309 6.85 37.39 -2.13
N THR A 310 7.19 37.85 -0.93
CA THR A 310 6.25 38.53 -0.03
C THR A 310 5.70 39.83 -0.61
N ALA A 311 6.42 40.49 -1.52
CA ALA A 311 5.97 41.76 -2.10
C ALA A 311 4.82 41.54 -3.09
N ASN A 312 4.85 40.41 -3.79
CA ASN A 312 3.84 40.04 -4.78
C ASN A 312 2.82 39.02 -4.27
N ALA A 313 2.95 38.58 -3.02
CA ALA A 313 2.09 37.57 -2.40
C ALA A 313 2.08 36.22 -3.15
N VAL A 314 3.23 35.83 -3.72
CA VAL A 314 3.39 34.57 -4.47
C VAL A 314 4.54 33.73 -3.93
N TRP A 315 4.56 32.45 -4.31
CA TRP A 315 5.71 31.57 -4.17
C TRP A 315 6.31 31.31 -5.54
N LEU A 316 7.63 31.40 -5.63
CA LEU A 316 8.41 31.29 -6.87
C LEU A 316 9.24 30.01 -6.86
N TYR A 317 9.31 29.31 -7.98
CA TYR A 317 10.29 28.24 -8.22
C TYR A 317 11.23 28.64 -9.34
N GLU A 318 12.53 28.57 -9.07
CA GLU A 318 13.60 28.80 -10.05
C GLU A 318 14.23 27.47 -10.45
N GLN A 319 14.24 27.17 -11.75
CA GLN A 319 15.08 26.10 -12.29
C GLN A 319 16.34 26.74 -12.84
N ARG A 320 17.50 26.23 -12.43
CA ARG A 320 18.80 26.72 -12.91
C ARG A 320 19.41 25.69 -13.85
N GLU A 321 19.35 25.95 -15.15
CA GLU A 321 20.16 25.23 -16.14
C GLU A 321 21.37 26.10 -16.53
N GLU A 322 22.55 25.50 -16.52
CA GLU A 322 23.85 26.03 -16.99
C GLU A 322 24.00 27.56 -17.15
N GLY A 323 23.81 28.31 -16.05
CA GLY A 323 24.16 29.74 -15.98
C GLY A 323 23.05 30.73 -16.28
N GLU A 324 21.84 30.29 -16.64
CA GLU A 324 20.67 31.16 -16.81
C GLU A 324 19.68 30.98 -15.64
N ARG A 325 19.08 32.08 -15.18
CA ARG A 325 18.03 32.07 -14.15
C ARG A 325 16.69 32.22 -14.84
N ASP A 326 16.00 31.12 -15.03
CA ASP A 326 14.58 31.15 -15.36
C ASP A 326 13.78 30.80 -14.10
N VAL A 327 13.06 31.79 -13.57
CA VAL A 327 11.90 31.50 -12.73
C VAL A 327 10.95 30.74 -13.65
N ASN A 328 10.43 29.59 -13.24
CA ASN A 328 9.60 28.75 -14.09
C ASN A 328 8.16 28.62 -13.58
N ILE A 329 7.94 28.85 -12.29
CA ILE A 329 6.61 28.69 -11.68
C ILE A 329 6.35 29.81 -10.67
N GLU A 330 5.17 30.40 -10.77
CA GLU A 330 4.53 31.25 -9.78
C GLU A 330 3.29 30.57 -9.23
N ILE A 331 3.17 30.47 -7.92
CA ILE A 331 1.98 29.99 -7.23
C ILE A 331 1.41 31.11 -6.39
N HIS A 332 0.12 31.33 -6.56
CA HIS A 332 -0.69 32.27 -5.78
C HIS A 332 -1.84 31.50 -5.11
N ARG A 333 -2.29 32.01 -3.97
CA ARG A 333 -3.58 31.61 -3.40
C ARG A 333 -4.38 32.88 -3.10
N PRO A 334 -5.70 32.90 -3.33
CA PRO A 334 -6.55 34.07 -3.09
C PRO A 334 -6.42 34.66 -1.67
N GLU A 335 -6.05 33.82 -0.71
CA GLU A 335 -5.85 34.17 0.69
C GLU A 335 -4.52 34.90 0.97
N TRP A 336 -3.61 34.99 0.00
CA TRP A 336 -2.36 35.74 0.10
C TRP A 336 -2.47 37.16 -0.45
N GLY A 337 -3.41 37.41 -1.37
CA GLY A 337 -3.63 38.70 -2.00
C GLY A 337 -4.54 38.61 -3.22
N GLU A 338 -4.65 39.72 -3.95
CA GLU A 338 -5.38 39.74 -5.22
C GLU A 338 -4.42 39.48 -6.39
N LYS A 339 -4.55 38.32 -7.02
CA LYS A 339 -4.03 38.01 -8.37
C LYS A 339 -5.12 37.33 -9.17
N ASP A 340 -5.01 37.45 -10.48
CA ASP A 340 -5.93 36.87 -11.45
C ASP A 340 -5.59 35.42 -11.80
N PHE A 341 -4.64 34.77 -11.12
CA PHE A 341 -4.24 33.39 -11.34
C PHE A 341 -4.00 32.64 -10.02
N ASP A 342 -4.08 31.31 -10.07
CA ASP A 342 -3.68 30.41 -8.98
C ASP A 342 -2.28 29.84 -9.24
N PHE A 343 -1.98 29.54 -10.51
CA PHE A 343 -0.69 29.01 -10.93
C PHE A 343 -0.29 29.58 -12.28
N SER A 344 0.96 29.97 -12.40
CA SER A 344 1.57 30.38 -13.66
C SER A 344 2.85 29.60 -13.87
N PHE A 345 3.00 29.02 -15.06
CA PHE A 345 4.24 28.39 -15.51
C PHE A 345 4.77 29.11 -16.75
N PHE A 346 6.08 29.27 -16.77
CA PHE A 346 6.79 29.93 -17.85
C PHE A 346 8.07 29.17 -18.17
N THR A 347 8.37 29.01 -19.45
CA THR A 347 9.61 28.40 -19.91
C THR A 347 10.01 28.96 -21.27
N ALA A 348 11.31 29.18 -21.49
CA ALA A 348 11.84 29.59 -22.77
C ALA A 348 11.93 28.39 -23.73
N LEU A 349 11.45 28.54 -24.96
CA LEU A 349 11.68 27.57 -26.03
C LEU A 349 12.91 27.92 -26.86
N SER A 350 13.26 29.21 -26.90
CA SER A 350 14.43 29.81 -27.55
C SER A 350 14.55 31.27 -27.11
N ASP A 351 15.60 31.95 -27.56
CA ASP A 351 15.84 33.39 -27.30
C ASP A 351 14.64 34.29 -27.66
N GLU A 352 13.81 33.89 -28.63
CA GLU A 352 12.70 34.68 -29.14
C GLU A 352 11.31 34.22 -28.65
N TYR A 353 11.18 33.00 -28.13
CA TYR A 353 9.88 32.39 -27.86
C TYR A 353 9.80 31.82 -26.45
N ARG A 354 8.67 32.10 -25.77
CA ARG A 354 8.35 31.58 -24.44
C ARG A 354 6.96 30.95 -24.43
N VAL A 355 6.80 29.90 -23.63
CA VAL A 355 5.48 29.32 -23.30
C VAL A 355 5.02 29.92 -21.99
N PHE A 356 3.74 30.30 -21.94
CA PHE A 356 3.06 30.75 -20.73
C PHE A 356 1.82 29.89 -20.53
N VAL A 357 1.69 29.27 -19.37
CA VAL A 357 0.52 28.51 -18.97
C VAL A 357 -0.04 29.13 -17.70
N ILE A 358 -1.29 29.57 -17.75
CA ILE A 358 -2.01 30.09 -16.58
C ILE A 358 -3.10 29.10 -16.24
N TYR A 359 -3.16 28.76 -14.97
CA TYR A 359 -4.29 28.09 -14.35
C TYR A 359 -4.97 29.06 -13.38
N HIS A 360 -6.27 29.18 -13.56
CA HIS A 360 -7.16 30.06 -12.80
C HIS A 360 -8.04 29.28 -11.86
#